data_AF-A0A645B3D3-F1
#
_entry.id   AF-A0A645B3D3-F1
#
_cell.length_a   1.000
_cell.length_b   1.000
_cell.length_c   1.000
_cell.angle_alpha   90.00
_cell.angle_beta   90.00
_cell.angle_gamma   90.00
#
_symmetry.space_group_name_H-M   'P 1'
#
loop_
_entity.id
_entity.type
_entity.pdbx_description
1 polymer ?
#
loop_
_entity_poly.entity_id
_entity_poly.type
_entity_poly.pdbx_seq_one_letter_code
_entity_poly.pdbx_strand_id
1 'polypeptide(L)'
;MVPASGFSPILNNFYEQISDGYSTICELINENPNSSAVDIRTFLNTSFDEPDKRDYSLHSRWEVRVAIYKVLLYTAGFENSSNYQISFPTNPAVRGLVDPSTEQTEHLTLEQAKDWFLKAREHRKELFSSGNSGKLWLEDDCVSMLNMIACKNSDDRYFNGYKVLLGAKLYHTKDRTVDVSMEIYKYLCDGKIVILDLSVGNASLRDKLSKKIASYIFNSSMDKFTRGETPPNIVLYIEEAHNLIGKENKLTDTWPRIAKEGAKYRISLVYATQEVSSVHPNILANTENWFVSHLNSEKEIKELAKFYDFSDFSKSLLCSQDVGFARVKTLSSPFVVPIQIDKFDPEQIKRERTSQ
;
A
#
# COMPACT_ATOMS: atom_id res chain seq x y z
N MET A 1 12.17 10.59 3.52
CA MET A 1 13.20 9.86 2.75
C MET A 1 14.01 10.89 1.98
N VAL A 2 15.34 10.78 1.94
CA VAL A 2 16.20 11.73 1.21
C VAL A 2 16.18 11.35 -0.28
N PRO A 3 15.96 12.29 -1.22
CA PRO A 3 16.08 12.00 -2.65
C PRO A 3 17.49 11.51 -2.97
N ALA A 4 17.60 10.30 -3.52
CA ALA A 4 18.86 9.72 -3.96
C ALA A 4 18.82 9.54 -5.48
N SER A 5 19.89 9.96 -6.16
CA SER A 5 20.00 9.81 -7.62
C SER A 5 19.86 8.34 -8.02
N GLY A 6 18.95 8.03 -8.95
CA GLY A 6 18.66 6.66 -9.38
C GLY A 6 17.59 5.93 -8.55
N PHE A 7 17.07 6.54 -7.48
CA PHE A 7 15.99 5.99 -6.66
C PHE A 7 14.70 6.80 -6.87
N SER A 8 13.59 6.10 -6.99
CA SER A 8 12.26 6.70 -7.03
C SER A 8 11.52 6.40 -5.72
N PRO A 9 10.86 7.38 -5.08
CA PRO A 9 10.16 7.14 -3.82
C PRO A 9 9.00 6.16 -4.04
N ILE A 10 8.83 5.18 -3.15
CA ILE A 10 7.70 4.25 -3.19
C ILE A 10 6.41 4.84 -2.59
N LEU A 11 6.51 6.03 -2.00
CA LEU A 11 5.42 6.72 -1.29
C LEU A 11 4.28 7.16 -2.22
N ASN A 12 3.05 7.17 -1.72
CA ASN A 12 1.90 7.67 -2.47
C ASN A 12 1.65 9.15 -2.21
N ASN A 13 0.94 9.79 -3.14
CA ASN A 13 0.44 11.13 -2.95
C ASN A 13 -0.95 11.07 -2.34
N PHE A 14 -1.11 11.54 -1.10
CA PHE A 14 -2.36 11.41 -0.34
C PHE A 14 -3.44 12.37 -0.86
N TYR A 15 -3.07 13.36 -1.67
CA TYR A 15 -4.01 14.24 -2.36
C TYR A 15 -4.61 13.58 -3.62
N GLU A 16 -3.93 12.58 -4.19
CA GLU A 16 -4.34 11.88 -5.42
C GLU A 16 -4.86 10.46 -5.10
N GLN A 17 -4.10 9.66 -4.36
CA GLN A 17 -4.46 8.33 -3.89
C GLN A 17 -5.12 8.41 -2.50
N ILE A 18 -6.33 8.99 -2.45
CA ILE A 18 -7.06 9.30 -1.20
C ILE A 18 -7.25 8.05 -0.32
N SER A 19 -7.77 6.95 -0.90
CA SER A 19 -8.06 5.73 -0.12
C SER A 19 -6.80 5.13 0.52
N ASP A 20 -5.68 5.13 -0.19
CA ASP A 20 -4.40 4.66 0.37
C ASP A 20 -3.89 5.59 1.45
N GLY A 21 -3.87 6.90 1.18
CA GLY A 21 -3.40 7.91 2.13
C GLY A 21 -4.21 7.90 3.43
N TYR A 22 -5.54 7.85 3.31
CA TYR A 22 -6.45 7.72 4.44
C TYR A 22 -6.20 6.43 5.23
N SER A 23 -6.08 5.30 4.54
CA SER A 23 -5.85 4.02 5.20
C SER A 23 -4.51 3.96 5.94
N THR A 24 -3.44 4.51 5.36
CA THR A 24 -2.13 4.66 6.05
C THR A 24 -2.23 5.59 7.26
N ILE A 25 -2.97 6.70 7.16
CA ILE A 25 -3.22 7.60 8.31
C ILE A 25 -3.94 6.84 9.44
N CYS A 26 -5.02 6.10 9.12
CA CYS A 26 -5.78 5.35 10.11
C CYS A 26 -4.94 4.29 10.82
N GLU A 27 -4.11 3.55 10.09
CA GLU A 27 -3.18 2.57 10.68
C GLU A 27 -2.24 3.22 11.69
N LEU A 28 -1.61 4.34 11.32
CA LEU A 28 -0.66 5.03 12.19
C LEU A 28 -1.31 5.64 13.44
N ILE A 29 -2.54 6.14 13.31
CA ILE A 29 -3.32 6.62 14.46
C ILE A 29 -3.68 5.45 15.39
N ASN A 30 -4.05 4.29 14.84
CA ASN A 30 -4.42 3.11 15.63
C ASN A 30 -3.22 2.43 16.31
N GLU A 31 -2.03 2.49 15.71
CA GLU A 31 -0.79 1.97 16.31
C GLU A 31 -0.31 2.80 17.50
N ASN A 32 -0.56 4.11 17.48
CA ASN A 32 -0.21 5.02 18.56
C ASN A 32 -1.42 5.86 18.98
N PRO A 33 -2.43 5.25 19.64
CA PRO A 33 -3.66 5.94 20.00
C PRO A 33 -3.35 7.00 21.06
N ASN A 34 -3.20 8.24 20.61
CA ASN A 34 -2.86 9.40 21.42
C ASN A 34 -4.07 10.30 21.70
N SER A 35 -5.27 9.89 21.28
CA SER A 35 -6.51 10.63 21.51
C SER A 35 -7.74 9.72 21.46
N SER A 36 -8.65 9.90 22.41
CA SER A 36 -9.96 9.25 22.47
C SER A 36 -11.11 10.15 21.97
N ALA A 37 -10.78 11.27 21.32
CA ALA A 37 -11.77 12.25 20.86
C ALA A 37 -12.78 11.62 19.90
N VAL A 38 -14.06 11.95 20.07
CA VAL A 38 -15.16 11.44 19.23
C VAL A 38 -14.92 11.77 17.77
N ASP A 39 -14.48 12.99 17.46
CA ASP A 39 -14.18 13.41 16.08
C ASP A 39 -13.13 12.54 15.40
N ILE A 40 -12.10 12.09 16.14
CA ILE A 40 -11.07 11.19 15.60
C ILE A 40 -11.65 9.81 15.36
N ARG A 41 -12.52 9.31 16.24
CA ARG A 41 -13.21 8.02 16.01
C ARG A 41 -14.14 8.09 14.80
N THR A 42 -14.86 9.18 14.61
CA THR A 42 -15.69 9.39 13.40
C THR A 42 -14.81 9.42 12.15
N PHE A 43 -13.70 10.17 12.20
CA PHE A 43 -12.73 10.21 11.11
C PHE A 43 -12.19 8.82 10.78
N LEU A 44 -11.78 8.00 11.76
CA LEU A 44 -11.27 6.64 11.55
C LEU A 44 -12.29 5.66 10.94
N ASN A 45 -13.59 5.96 11.07
CA ASN A 45 -14.68 5.15 10.53
C ASN A 45 -15.27 5.73 9.24
N THR A 46 -14.64 6.77 8.67
CA THR A 46 -15.08 7.40 7.42
C THR A 46 -14.76 6.50 6.21
N SER A 47 -15.61 6.51 5.19
CA SER A 47 -15.30 5.94 3.87
C SER A 47 -15.07 7.06 2.85
N PHE A 48 -14.08 6.84 1.98
CA PHE A 48 -13.75 7.67 0.83
C PHE A 48 -14.00 6.95 -0.50
N ASP A 49 -14.74 5.83 -0.48
CA ASP A 49 -15.11 5.12 -1.71
C ASP A 49 -16.01 6.01 -2.57
N GLU A 50 -15.61 6.22 -3.83
CA GLU A 50 -16.36 7.06 -4.75
C GLU A 50 -17.70 6.37 -5.11
N PRO A 51 -18.86 7.02 -4.84
CA PRO A 51 -20.16 6.47 -5.23
C PRO A 51 -20.36 6.54 -6.76
N ASP A 52 -21.39 5.85 -7.26
CA ASP A 52 -21.75 5.97 -8.69
C ASP A 52 -22.04 7.44 -9.04
N LYS A 53 -21.34 7.96 -10.04
CA LYS A 53 -21.48 9.34 -10.55
C LYS A 53 -22.90 9.68 -11.00
N ARG A 54 -23.72 8.67 -11.29
CA ARG A 54 -25.15 8.84 -11.63
C ARG A 54 -26.00 9.21 -10.42
N ASP A 55 -25.57 8.88 -9.22
CA ASP A 55 -26.17 9.38 -7.98
C ASP A 55 -25.56 10.73 -7.62
N TYR A 56 -26.02 11.78 -8.30
CA TYR A 56 -25.51 13.14 -8.14
C TYR A 56 -25.54 13.63 -6.68
N SER A 57 -26.51 13.17 -5.88
CA SER A 57 -26.62 13.60 -4.49
C SER A 57 -25.55 12.97 -3.60
N LEU A 58 -25.33 11.66 -3.74
CA LEU A 58 -24.26 10.97 -3.01
C LEU A 58 -22.88 11.42 -3.50
N HIS A 59 -22.72 11.58 -4.81
CA HIS A 59 -21.46 12.02 -5.41
C HIS A 59 -21.08 13.43 -4.97
N SER A 60 -22.03 14.38 -4.97
CA SER A 60 -21.76 15.75 -4.49
C SER A 60 -21.32 15.78 -3.02
N ARG A 61 -21.92 14.93 -2.17
CA ARG A 61 -21.55 14.83 -0.75
C ARG A 61 -20.16 14.21 -0.57
N TRP A 62 -19.84 13.21 -1.36
CA TRP A 62 -18.50 12.63 -1.43
C TRP A 62 -17.45 13.67 -1.88
N GLU A 63 -17.75 14.50 -2.88
CA GLU A 63 -16.83 15.57 -3.34
C GLU A 63 -16.54 16.59 -2.22
N VAL A 64 -17.56 17.03 -1.47
CA VAL A 64 -17.37 17.91 -0.30
C VAL A 64 -16.49 17.24 0.74
N ARG A 65 -16.76 15.97 1.07
CA ARG A 65 -15.97 15.19 2.03
C ARG A 65 -14.50 15.08 1.63
N VAL A 66 -14.24 14.77 0.35
CA VAL A 66 -12.90 14.72 -0.22
C VAL A 66 -12.20 16.07 -0.14
N ALA A 67 -12.90 17.17 -0.45
CA ALA A 67 -12.33 18.51 -0.35
C ALA A 67 -11.93 18.87 1.09
N ILE A 68 -12.79 18.55 2.08
CA ILE A 68 -12.47 18.73 3.50
C ILE A 68 -11.26 17.89 3.91
N TYR A 69 -11.18 16.64 3.47
CA TYR A 69 -10.03 15.77 3.73
C TYR A 69 -8.72 16.35 3.16
N LYS A 70 -8.73 16.86 1.93
CA LYS A 70 -7.56 17.52 1.33
C LYS A 70 -7.14 18.77 2.10
N VAL A 71 -8.09 19.55 2.59
CA VAL A 71 -7.82 20.70 3.46
C VAL A 71 -7.28 20.28 4.83
N LEU A 72 -7.73 19.14 5.36
CA LEU A 72 -7.19 18.55 6.60
C LEU A 72 -5.73 18.11 6.41
N LEU A 73 -5.38 17.47 5.29
CA LEU A 73 -4.00 17.15 4.94
C LEU A 73 -3.14 18.43 4.85
N TYR A 74 -3.63 19.45 4.16
CA TYR A 74 -2.94 20.73 4.04
C TYR A 74 -2.71 21.40 5.40
N THR A 75 -3.73 21.39 6.27
CA THR A 75 -3.65 21.95 7.63
C THR A 75 -2.66 21.18 8.49
N ALA A 76 -2.60 19.85 8.32
CA ALA A 76 -1.57 19.03 8.95
C ALA A 76 -0.17 19.31 8.39
N GLY A 77 -0.04 19.95 7.22
CA GLY A 77 1.21 20.36 6.58
C GLY A 77 1.80 19.27 5.68
N PHE A 78 0.96 18.49 5.01
CA PHE A 78 1.37 17.60 3.93
C PHE A 78 1.69 18.44 2.69
N GLU A 79 2.86 18.20 2.09
CA GLU A 79 3.28 18.94 0.89
C GLU A 79 2.33 18.68 -0.29
N ASN A 80 2.12 19.67 -1.15
CA ASN A 80 1.29 19.54 -2.35
C ASN A 80 2.03 20.10 -3.57
N SER A 81 1.52 19.85 -4.77
CA SER A 81 2.08 20.40 -5.99
C SER A 81 1.89 21.92 -6.07
N SER A 82 2.79 22.59 -6.78
CA SER A 82 2.67 24.03 -7.01
C SER A 82 1.35 24.34 -7.73
N ASN A 83 0.56 25.27 -7.19
CA ASN A 83 -0.78 25.63 -7.67
C ASN A 83 -1.84 24.53 -7.50
N TYR A 84 -1.75 23.70 -6.45
CA TYR A 84 -2.82 22.76 -6.11
C TYR A 84 -4.15 23.50 -5.90
N GLN A 85 -5.17 23.11 -6.67
CA GLN A 85 -6.50 23.69 -6.63
C GLN A 85 -7.52 22.64 -6.21
N ILE A 86 -8.53 23.07 -5.45
CA ILE A 86 -9.66 22.23 -5.08
C ILE A 86 -10.97 22.89 -5.48
N SER A 87 -11.93 22.04 -5.82
CA SER A 87 -13.30 22.41 -6.12
C SER A 87 -14.22 21.53 -5.30
N PHE A 88 -15.36 22.07 -4.88
CA PHE A 88 -16.40 21.30 -4.20
C PHE A 88 -17.78 21.90 -4.46
N PRO A 89 -18.83 21.08 -4.56
CA PRO A 89 -20.16 21.54 -4.90
C PRO A 89 -20.79 22.32 -3.74
N THR A 90 -21.33 23.50 -4.05
CA THR A 90 -22.13 24.32 -3.13
C THR A 90 -23.36 24.86 -3.85
N ASN A 91 -24.44 25.09 -3.10
CA ASN A 91 -25.61 25.81 -3.61
C ASN A 91 -25.58 27.28 -3.12
N PRO A 92 -26.35 28.20 -3.76
CA PRO A 92 -26.36 29.61 -3.37
C PRO A 92 -26.75 29.87 -1.91
N ALA A 93 -27.60 29.02 -1.31
CA ALA A 93 -27.99 29.16 0.09
C ALA A 93 -26.84 28.84 1.04
N VAL A 94 -26.04 27.80 0.74
CA VAL A 94 -24.82 27.46 1.48
C VAL A 94 -23.81 28.58 1.36
N ARG A 95 -23.54 29.07 0.13
CA ARG A 95 -22.59 30.17 -0.08
C ARG A 95 -23.03 31.45 0.64
N GLY A 96 -24.29 31.83 0.50
CA GLY A 96 -24.86 33.00 1.18
C GLY A 96 -24.82 32.92 2.71
N LEU A 97 -24.85 31.71 3.29
CA LEU A 97 -24.72 31.51 4.73
C LEU A 97 -23.27 31.56 5.19
N VAL A 98 -22.35 30.93 4.46
CA VAL A 98 -20.93 30.79 4.86
C VAL A 98 -20.13 32.04 4.57
N ASP A 99 -20.22 32.55 3.34
CA ASP A 99 -19.50 33.73 2.89
C ASP A 99 -20.24 34.34 1.69
N PRO A 100 -21.09 35.38 1.90
CA PRO A 100 -21.86 36.03 0.84
C PRO A 100 -21.02 36.57 -0.32
N SER A 101 -19.71 36.80 -0.11
CA SER A 101 -18.81 37.28 -1.16
C SER A 101 -18.31 36.15 -2.09
N THR A 102 -18.56 34.89 -1.73
CA THR A 102 -18.15 33.73 -2.53
C THR A 102 -19.14 33.47 -3.65
N GLU A 103 -18.78 33.82 -4.88
CA GLU A 103 -19.60 33.53 -6.06
C GLU A 103 -19.58 32.04 -6.42
N GLN A 104 -18.41 31.40 -6.35
CA GLN A 104 -18.18 30.00 -6.70
C GLN A 104 -17.12 29.35 -5.80
N THR A 105 -17.19 28.02 -5.68
CA THR A 105 -16.28 27.19 -4.86
C THR A 105 -15.43 26.26 -5.74
N GLU A 106 -15.06 26.75 -6.93
CA GLU A 106 -14.21 26.06 -7.90
C GLU A 106 -12.82 26.71 -7.93
N HIS A 107 -11.78 25.91 -8.21
CA HIS A 107 -10.41 26.36 -8.42
C HIS A 107 -9.79 27.14 -7.24
N LEU A 108 -10.25 26.87 -6.02
CA LEU A 108 -9.72 27.51 -4.82
C LEU A 108 -8.35 26.95 -4.47
N THR A 109 -7.43 27.80 -4.00
CA THR A 109 -6.21 27.33 -3.33
C THR A 109 -6.57 26.62 -2.02
N LEU A 110 -5.69 25.75 -1.53
CA LEU A 110 -5.89 25.05 -0.26
C LEU A 110 -6.06 26.02 0.93
N GLU A 111 -5.38 27.18 0.93
CA GLU A 111 -5.58 28.19 1.99
C GLU A 111 -6.94 28.88 1.89
N GLN A 112 -7.38 29.26 0.68
CA GLN A 112 -8.71 29.85 0.48
C GLN A 112 -9.82 28.87 0.88
N ALA A 113 -9.69 27.61 0.49
CA ALA A 113 -10.65 26.59 0.87
C ALA A 113 -10.64 26.33 2.38
N LYS A 114 -9.47 26.34 3.02
CA LYS A 114 -9.35 26.23 4.48
C LYS A 114 -10.07 27.36 5.21
N ASP A 115 -9.86 28.62 4.80
CA ASP A 115 -10.58 29.77 5.36
C ASP A 115 -12.10 29.61 5.19
N TRP A 116 -12.52 29.24 3.98
CA TRP A 116 -13.93 29.03 3.67
C TRP A 116 -14.56 27.91 4.52
N PHE A 117 -13.88 26.77 4.67
CA PHE A 117 -14.37 25.65 5.48
C PHE A 117 -14.38 25.97 6.99
N LEU A 118 -13.45 26.78 7.47
CA LEU A 118 -13.46 27.25 8.86
C LEU A 118 -14.66 28.18 9.12
N LYS A 119 -15.00 29.08 8.18
CA LYS A 119 -16.26 29.85 8.24
C LYS A 119 -17.48 28.92 8.21
N ALA A 120 -17.47 27.91 7.34
CA ALA A 120 -18.56 26.93 7.29
C ALA A 120 -18.75 26.17 8.60
N ARG A 121 -17.66 25.89 9.34
CA ARG A 121 -17.72 25.27 10.67
C ARG A 121 -18.46 26.14 11.70
N GLU A 122 -18.40 27.46 11.59
CA GLU A 122 -19.13 28.37 12.49
C GLU A 122 -20.64 28.21 12.34
N HIS A 123 -21.09 27.97 11.11
CA HIS A 123 -22.49 27.71 10.73
C HIS A 123 -22.84 26.22 10.68
N ARG A 124 -22.06 25.37 11.37
CA ARG A 124 -22.25 23.91 11.33
C ARG A 124 -23.65 23.49 11.75
N LYS A 125 -24.31 24.18 12.70
CA LYS A 125 -25.64 23.79 13.18
C LYS A 125 -26.73 23.99 12.13
N GLU A 126 -26.53 24.97 11.26
CA GLU A 126 -27.41 25.33 10.16
C GLU A 126 -27.12 24.52 8.89
N LEU A 127 -25.87 24.09 8.71
CA LEU A 127 -25.39 23.30 7.58
C LEU A 127 -25.47 21.77 7.81
N PHE A 128 -25.55 21.36 9.07
CA PHE A 128 -25.71 19.98 9.54
C PHE A 128 -27.16 19.73 9.98
N SER A 129 -27.65 18.50 9.87
CA SER A 129 -28.87 18.09 10.57
C SER A 129 -28.69 16.71 11.20
N SER A 130 -28.96 16.63 12.51
CA SER A 130 -29.37 15.38 13.13
C SER A 130 -30.85 15.12 12.80
N GLY A 131 -31.14 14.50 11.65
CA GLY A 131 -32.49 14.03 11.31
C GLY A 131 -33.06 14.47 9.95
N ASN A 132 -34.12 13.75 9.54
CA ASN A 132 -34.77 13.63 8.23
C ASN A 132 -35.31 14.92 7.53
N SER A 133 -34.84 16.13 7.82
CA SER A 133 -35.29 17.35 7.16
C SER A 133 -34.30 17.91 6.12
N GLY A 134 -34.22 17.22 4.98
CA GLY A 134 -34.39 17.83 3.66
C GLY A 134 -33.31 18.72 3.02
N LYS A 135 -32.31 19.27 3.71
CA LYS A 135 -31.22 20.01 3.03
C LYS A 135 -29.87 19.82 3.74
N LEU A 136 -29.14 18.80 3.32
CA LEU A 136 -27.90 18.34 3.93
C LEU A 136 -26.71 18.77 3.05
N TRP A 137 -25.86 19.66 3.56
CA TRP A 137 -24.60 19.97 2.90
C TRP A 137 -23.40 19.35 3.64
N LEU A 138 -23.47 19.21 4.98
CA LEU A 138 -22.46 18.52 5.79
C LEU A 138 -23.04 17.27 6.46
N GLU A 139 -22.25 16.19 6.46
CA GLU A 139 -22.49 14.95 7.21
C GLU A 139 -21.62 14.89 8.48
N ASP A 140 -21.85 13.91 9.36
CA ASP A 140 -21.16 13.79 10.65
C ASP A 140 -19.64 13.74 10.50
N ASP A 141 -19.15 13.01 9.51
CA ASP A 141 -17.72 12.89 9.21
C ASP A 141 -17.10 14.20 8.70
N CYS A 142 -17.85 14.95 7.90
CA CYS A 142 -17.46 16.29 7.44
C CYS A 142 -17.31 17.22 8.64
N VAL A 143 -18.27 17.24 9.56
CA VAL A 143 -18.20 18.05 10.79
C VAL A 143 -17.01 17.62 11.65
N SER A 144 -16.77 16.32 11.81
CA SER A 144 -15.61 15.84 12.57
C SER A 144 -14.27 16.24 11.93
N MET A 145 -14.13 16.18 10.61
CA MET A 145 -12.92 16.67 9.94
C MET A 145 -12.76 18.20 10.05
N LEU A 146 -13.84 18.97 9.98
CA LEU A 146 -13.81 20.42 10.22
C LEU A 146 -13.37 20.74 11.66
N ASN A 147 -13.87 19.99 12.65
CA ASN A 147 -13.40 20.08 14.03
C ASN A 147 -11.92 19.75 14.16
N MET A 148 -11.43 18.74 13.44
CA MET A 148 -10.01 18.39 13.39
C MET A 148 -9.16 19.51 12.77
N ILE A 149 -9.62 20.15 11.68
CA ILE A 149 -8.95 21.31 11.06
C ILE A 149 -8.85 22.46 12.08
N ALA A 150 -9.92 22.74 12.82
CA ALA A 150 -9.98 23.82 13.81
C ALA A 150 -9.28 23.49 15.15
N CYS A 151 -8.90 22.23 15.39
CA CYS A 151 -8.47 21.72 16.71
C CYS A 151 -9.46 22.05 17.84
N LYS A 152 -10.76 22.08 17.52
CA LYS A 152 -11.86 22.40 18.44
C LYS A 152 -12.99 21.41 18.25
N ASN A 153 -13.39 20.73 19.32
CA ASN A 153 -14.52 19.78 19.28
C ASN A 153 -15.86 20.52 19.08
N SER A 154 -16.97 19.79 19.08
CA SER A 154 -18.31 20.39 18.89
C SER A 154 -18.69 21.43 19.95
N ASP A 155 -18.12 21.36 21.16
CA ASP A 155 -18.28 22.33 22.27
C ASP A 155 -17.22 23.44 22.26
N ASP A 156 -16.47 23.56 21.16
CA ASP A 156 -15.38 24.52 20.96
C ASP A 156 -14.22 24.42 21.98
N ARG A 157 -14.08 23.24 22.62
CA ARG A 157 -12.94 22.89 23.47
C ARG A 157 -11.77 22.38 22.63
N TYR A 158 -10.56 22.76 23.03
CA TYR A 158 -9.34 22.34 22.35
C TYR A 158 -9.14 20.82 22.38
N PHE A 159 -8.73 20.25 21.25
CA PHE A 159 -8.17 18.91 21.15
C PHE A 159 -7.11 18.86 20.04
N ASN A 160 -6.36 17.76 19.94
CA ASN A 160 -5.22 17.68 19.01
C ASN A 160 -5.61 17.79 17.52
N GLY A 161 -6.84 17.43 17.13
CA GLY A 161 -7.34 17.61 15.76
C GLY A 161 -6.40 17.04 14.70
N TYR A 162 -6.03 17.88 13.72
CA TYR A 162 -5.12 17.52 12.63
C TYR A 162 -3.74 17.03 13.08
N LYS A 163 -3.30 17.35 14.31
CA LYS A 163 -1.95 16.98 14.80
C LYS A 163 -1.75 15.46 14.89
N VAL A 164 -2.82 14.69 14.95
CA VAL A 164 -2.73 13.22 14.96
C VAL A 164 -2.28 12.65 13.60
N LEU A 165 -2.37 13.43 12.51
CA LEU A 165 -1.92 13.02 11.18
C LEU A 165 -0.40 13.22 10.97
N LEU A 166 0.31 13.92 11.87
CA LEU A 166 1.69 14.34 11.63
C LEU A 166 2.66 13.18 11.37
N GLY A 167 2.47 12.04 12.04
CA GLY A 167 3.29 10.84 11.83
C GLY A 167 3.17 10.26 10.42
N ALA A 168 2.05 10.48 9.75
CA ALA A 168 1.79 9.96 8.41
C ALA A 168 2.49 10.74 7.29
N LYS A 169 3.04 11.92 7.58
CA LYS A 169 3.80 12.72 6.59
C LYS A 169 5.00 11.99 6.02
N LEU A 170 5.64 11.13 6.82
CA LEU A 170 6.80 10.34 6.39
C LEU A 170 6.47 9.35 5.25
N TYR A 171 5.19 9.07 5.04
CA TYR A 171 4.68 8.12 4.06
C TYR A 171 4.02 8.78 2.85
N HIS A 172 4.17 10.10 2.74
CA HIS A 172 3.58 10.92 1.70
C HIS A 172 4.65 11.51 0.75
N THR A 173 4.32 11.65 -0.53
CA THR A 173 5.06 12.48 -1.49
C THR A 173 4.11 13.34 -2.31
N LYS A 174 4.53 14.54 -2.70
CA LYS A 174 3.79 15.41 -3.63
C LYS A 174 4.04 15.08 -5.10
N ASP A 175 5.12 14.35 -5.40
CA ASP A 175 5.62 14.22 -6.77
C ASP A 175 4.87 13.15 -7.57
N ARG A 176 4.18 12.24 -6.89
CA ARG A 176 3.46 11.13 -7.52
C ARG A 176 2.05 11.55 -7.94
N THR A 177 1.67 11.23 -9.16
CA THR A 177 0.32 11.48 -9.71
C THR A 177 -0.42 10.20 -10.08
N VAL A 178 0.31 9.10 -10.26
CA VAL A 178 -0.24 7.77 -10.59
C VAL A 178 0.03 6.77 -9.47
N ASP A 179 -0.78 5.73 -9.37
CA ASP A 179 -0.56 4.67 -8.39
C ASP A 179 0.81 3.99 -8.59
N VAL A 180 1.55 3.80 -7.50
CA VAL A 180 2.89 3.18 -7.53
C VAL A 180 2.87 1.78 -8.15
N SER A 181 1.80 1.02 -7.96
CA SER A 181 1.66 -0.34 -8.48
C SER A 181 1.52 -0.33 -10.00
N MET A 182 0.82 0.67 -10.55
CA MET A 182 0.70 0.89 -11.99
C MET A 182 2.06 1.27 -12.59
N GLU A 183 2.79 2.17 -11.95
CA GLU A 183 4.13 2.57 -12.36
C GLU A 183 5.09 1.36 -12.40
N ILE A 184 5.12 0.56 -11.33
CA ILE A 184 5.93 -0.66 -11.24
C ILE A 184 5.54 -1.64 -12.34
N TYR A 185 4.25 -1.90 -12.54
CA TYR A 185 3.79 -2.82 -13.59
C TYR A 185 4.21 -2.37 -14.98
N LYS A 186 4.19 -1.06 -15.25
CA LYS A 186 4.69 -0.49 -16.51
C LYS A 186 6.18 -0.74 -16.69
N TYR A 187 7.00 -0.47 -15.68
CA TYR A 187 8.44 -0.77 -15.74
C TYR A 187 8.71 -2.26 -16.00
N LEU A 188 7.94 -3.15 -15.38
CA LEU A 188 8.05 -4.60 -15.62
C LEU A 188 7.67 -4.96 -17.07
N CYS A 189 6.61 -4.36 -17.61
CA CYS A 189 6.25 -4.53 -19.03
C CYS A 189 7.34 -4.03 -19.98
N ASP A 190 8.06 -2.96 -19.60
CA ASP A 190 9.17 -2.38 -20.36
C ASP A 190 10.49 -3.17 -20.18
N GLY A 191 10.46 -4.33 -19.52
CA GLY A 191 11.62 -5.21 -19.31
C GLY A 191 12.64 -4.70 -18.28
N LYS A 192 12.23 -3.77 -17.41
CA LYS A 192 13.11 -3.25 -16.35
C LYS A 192 13.16 -4.19 -15.15
N ILE A 193 14.29 -4.15 -14.45
CA ILE A 193 14.41 -4.72 -13.11
C ILE A 193 13.97 -3.65 -12.11
N VAL A 194 12.97 -3.96 -11.30
CA VAL A 194 12.47 -3.08 -10.24
C VAL A 194 12.95 -3.62 -8.90
N ILE A 195 13.74 -2.84 -8.17
CA ILE A 195 14.22 -3.17 -6.83
C ILE A 195 13.40 -2.33 -5.84
N LEU A 196 12.67 -3.00 -4.95
CA LEU A 196 11.89 -2.35 -3.91
C LEU A 196 12.68 -2.36 -2.61
N ASP A 197 13.15 -1.18 -2.18
CA ASP A 197 13.74 -1.01 -0.86
C ASP A 197 12.61 -0.86 0.17
N LEU A 198 12.36 -1.93 0.91
CA LEU A 198 11.41 -1.97 2.01
C LEU A 198 12.10 -1.91 3.39
N SER A 199 13.38 -1.53 3.45
CA SER A 199 14.12 -1.46 4.72
C SER A 199 13.58 -0.38 5.68
N VAL A 200 12.94 0.67 5.13
CA VAL A 200 12.45 1.83 5.88
C VAL A 200 10.92 1.84 5.95
N GLY A 201 10.36 1.67 7.15
CA GLY A 201 8.93 1.79 7.42
C GLY A 201 8.42 0.73 8.39
N ASN A 202 7.22 0.94 8.95
CA ASN A 202 6.56 -0.03 9.82
C ASN A 202 6.27 -1.34 9.05
N ALA A 203 6.49 -2.49 9.70
CA ALA A 203 6.17 -3.83 9.18
C ALA A 203 4.77 -3.95 8.58
N SER A 204 3.74 -3.37 9.22
CA SER A 204 2.37 -3.40 8.73
C SER A 204 2.23 -2.74 7.35
N LEU A 205 2.82 -1.56 7.19
CA LEU A 205 2.78 -0.83 5.92
C LEU A 205 3.56 -1.56 4.82
N ARG A 206 4.70 -2.18 5.15
CA ARG A 206 5.48 -2.98 4.18
C ARG A 206 4.68 -4.16 3.66
N ASP A 207 4.01 -4.89 4.55
CA ASP A 207 3.16 -6.03 4.18
C ASP A 207 2.03 -5.58 3.24
N LYS A 208 1.33 -4.51 3.61
CA LYS A 208 0.23 -3.95 2.81
C LYS A 208 0.68 -3.47 1.44
N LEU A 209 1.77 -2.70 1.37
CA LEU A 209 2.32 -2.18 0.12
C LEU A 209 2.78 -3.31 -0.79
N SER A 210 3.46 -4.32 -0.24
CA SER A 210 3.92 -5.49 -0.99
C SER A 210 2.73 -6.29 -1.54
N LYS A 211 1.70 -6.54 -0.71
CA LYS A 211 0.46 -7.21 -1.13
C LYS A 211 -0.28 -6.41 -2.18
N LYS A 212 -0.34 -5.08 -2.07
CA LYS A 212 -0.97 -4.20 -3.05
C LYS A 212 -0.28 -4.31 -4.42
N ILE A 213 1.05 -4.16 -4.44
CA ILE A 213 1.84 -4.25 -5.67
C ILE A 213 1.70 -5.65 -6.30
N ALA A 214 1.86 -6.70 -5.51
CA ALA A 214 1.74 -8.08 -5.99
C ALA A 214 0.33 -8.39 -6.52
N SER A 215 -0.72 -7.89 -5.86
CA SER A 215 -2.11 -8.04 -6.31
C SER A 215 -2.35 -7.32 -7.62
N TYR A 216 -1.82 -6.10 -7.76
CA TYR A 216 -1.93 -5.33 -9.00
C TYR A 216 -1.24 -6.04 -10.17
N ILE A 217 -0.03 -6.57 -9.97
CA ILE A 217 0.71 -7.35 -10.97
C ILE A 217 -0.08 -8.59 -11.37
N PHE A 218 -0.58 -9.34 -10.39
CA PHE A 218 -1.35 -10.56 -10.62
C PHE A 218 -2.63 -10.29 -11.42
N ASN A 219 -3.44 -9.32 -10.97
CA ASN A 219 -4.71 -8.98 -11.63
C ASN A 219 -4.47 -8.42 -13.03
N SER A 220 -3.47 -7.56 -13.23
CA SER A 220 -3.15 -6.99 -14.54
C SER A 220 -2.73 -8.06 -15.56
N SER A 221 -1.93 -9.04 -15.13
CA SER A 221 -1.56 -10.17 -15.99
C SER A 221 -2.73 -11.15 -16.21
N MET A 222 -3.59 -11.35 -15.21
CA MET A 222 -4.82 -12.12 -15.34
C MET A 222 -5.76 -11.49 -16.37
N ASP A 223 -5.97 -10.18 -16.32
CA ASP A 223 -6.85 -9.44 -17.25
C ASP A 223 -6.34 -9.53 -18.69
N LYS A 224 -5.03 -9.42 -18.91
CA LYS A 224 -4.45 -9.66 -20.25
C LYS A 224 -4.75 -11.09 -20.74
N PHE A 225 -4.53 -12.08 -19.88
CA PHE A 225 -4.77 -13.48 -20.21
C PHE A 225 -6.25 -13.76 -20.56
N THR A 226 -7.19 -13.22 -19.77
CA THR A 226 -8.63 -13.43 -20.00
C THR A 226 -9.15 -12.74 -21.26
N ARG A 227 -8.49 -11.66 -21.71
CA ARG A 227 -8.74 -11.03 -23.03
C ARG A 227 -8.13 -11.79 -24.22
N GLY A 228 -7.45 -12.91 -23.98
CA GLY A 228 -6.74 -13.67 -25.02
C GLY A 228 -5.43 -13.03 -25.46
N GLU A 229 -4.95 -12.02 -24.73
CA GLU A 229 -3.63 -11.43 -24.94
C GLU A 229 -2.55 -12.27 -24.23
N THR A 230 -1.29 -12.01 -24.56
CA THR A 230 -0.15 -12.66 -23.91
C THR A 230 0.40 -11.77 -22.80
N PRO A 231 0.31 -12.18 -21.51
CA PRO A 231 0.91 -11.43 -20.41
C PRO A 231 2.45 -11.41 -20.50
N PRO A 232 3.11 -10.38 -19.94
CA PRO A 232 4.57 -10.37 -19.83
C PRO A 232 5.06 -11.45 -18.86
N ASN A 233 6.28 -11.94 -19.06
CA ASN A 233 6.94 -12.83 -18.10
C ASN A 233 7.45 -11.98 -16.93
N ILE A 234 6.96 -12.24 -15.72
CA ILE A 234 7.35 -11.50 -14.51
C ILE A 234 7.87 -12.48 -13.46
N VAL A 235 9.00 -12.15 -12.84
CA VAL A 235 9.55 -12.89 -11.70
C VAL A 235 9.48 -11.99 -10.48
N LEU A 236 8.76 -12.42 -9.45
CA LEU A 236 8.70 -11.76 -8.15
C LEU A 236 9.75 -12.39 -7.24
N TYR A 237 10.70 -11.60 -6.76
CA TYR A 237 11.72 -12.03 -5.82
C TYR A 237 11.42 -11.48 -4.42
N ILE A 238 11.38 -12.36 -3.42
CA ILE A 238 11.15 -11.97 -2.02
C ILE A 238 12.32 -12.44 -1.15
N GLU A 239 13.04 -11.49 -0.55
CA GLU A 239 13.98 -11.77 0.52
C GLU A 239 13.29 -11.80 1.88
N GLU A 240 13.86 -12.56 2.82
CA GLU A 240 13.33 -12.79 4.16
C GLU A 240 11.83 -13.10 4.16
N ALA A 241 11.48 -14.10 3.34
CA ALA A 241 10.11 -14.37 2.91
C ALA A 241 9.13 -14.60 4.06
N HIS A 242 9.60 -15.10 5.21
CA HIS A 242 8.76 -15.26 6.41
C HIS A 242 8.07 -13.94 6.85
N ASN A 243 8.59 -12.77 6.46
CA ASN A 243 7.97 -11.47 6.75
C ASN A 243 6.75 -11.15 5.89
N LEU A 244 6.61 -11.73 4.69
CA LEU A 244 5.55 -11.40 3.72
C LEU A 244 4.63 -12.59 3.40
N ILE A 245 5.19 -13.79 3.40
CA ILE A 245 4.50 -15.04 3.02
C ILE A 245 4.26 -15.96 4.22
N GLY A 246 3.91 -15.35 5.35
CA GLY A 246 3.74 -16.03 6.64
C GLY A 246 2.69 -17.14 6.65
N LYS A 247 2.89 -18.11 7.56
CA LYS A 247 2.06 -19.30 7.74
C LYS A 247 0.58 -19.02 7.97
N GLU A 248 0.27 -17.92 8.66
CA GLU A 248 -1.08 -17.54 9.06
C GLU A 248 -1.86 -16.78 7.97
N ASN A 249 -1.24 -16.50 6.81
CA ASN A 249 -1.91 -15.85 5.69
C ASN A 249 -3.07 -16.73 5.18
N LYS A 250 -4.18 -16.12 4.78
CA LYS A 250 -5.34 -16.88 4.26
C LYS A 250 -5.00 -17.41 2.86
N LEU A 251 -5.62 -18.54 2.49
CA LEU A 251 -5.48 -19.09 1.13
C LEU A 251 -5.92 -18.13 0.02
N THR A 252 -6.85 -17.23 0.36
CA THR A 252 -7.36 -16.18 -0.53
C THR A 252 -6.44 -14.97 -0.64
N ASP A 253 -5.40 -14.89 0.19
CA ASP A 253 -4.45 -13.79 0.17
C ASP A 253 -3.59 -13.82 -1.09
N THR A 254 -3.00 -12.68 -1.40
CA THR A 254 -2.25 -12.43 -2.64
C THR A 254 -1.14 -13.46 -2.88
N TRP A 255 -0.30 -13.73 -1.88
CA TRP A 255 0.88 -14.59 -2.07
C TRP A 255 0.54 -16.07 -2.29
N PRO A 256 -0.33 -16.71 -1.48
CA PRO A 256 -0.76 -18.08 -1.76
C PRO A 256 -1.45 -18.21 -3.13
N ARG A 257 -2.21 -17.21 -3.56
CA ARG A 257 -2.82 -17.19 -4.90
C ARG A 257 -1.79 -17.10 -6.01
N ILE A 258 -0.78 -16.23 -5.88
CA ILE A 258 0.34 -16.14 -6.83
C ILE A 258 1.07 -17.48 -6.93
N ALA A 259 1.39 -18.13 -5.81
CA ALA A 259 2.08 -19.42 -5.83
C ALA A 259 1.26 -20.52 -6.53
N LYS A 260 -0.07 -20.53 -6.34
CA LYS A 260 -0.96 -21.54 -6.92
C LYS A 260 -1.33 -21.30 -8.38
N GLU A 261 -1.50 -20.04 -8.77
CA GLU A 261 -2.11 -19.68 -10.07
C GLU A 261 -1.20 -18.85 -10.98
N GLY A 262 -0.09 -18.31 -10.46
CA GLY A 262 0.79 -17.38 -11.17
C GLY A 262 1.33 -17.93 -12.49
N ALA A 263 1.57 -19.24 -12.58
CA ALA A 263 2.02 -19.89 -13.81
C ALA A 263 1.07 -19.67 -15.00
N LYS A 264 -0.26 -19.62 -14.76
CA LYS A 264 -1.25 -19.32 -15.81
C LYS A 264 -1.07 -17.92 -16.40
N TYR A 265 -0.59 -16.99 -15.60
CA TYR A 265 -0.43 -15.58 -15.95
C TYR A 265 1.03 -15.19 -16.18
N ARG A 266 1.91 -16.19 -16.38
CA ARG A 266 3.36 -16.01 -16.61
C ARG A 266 4.08 -15.25 -15.49
N ILE A 267 3.62 -15.47 -14.26
CA ILE A 267 4.24 -14.94 -13.04
C ILE A 267 4.96 -16.10 -12.33
N SER A 268 6.24 -15.91 -12.05
CA SER A 268 7.04 -16.79 -11.20
C SER A 268 7.28 -16.13 -9.84
N LEU A 269 7.25 -16.93 -8.78
CA LEU A 269 7.60 -16.50 -7.42
C LEU A 269 8.90 -17.18 -7.01
N VAL A 270 9.89 -16.38 -6.65
CA VAL A 270 11.16 -16.80 -6.07
C VAL A 270 11.27 -16.17 -4.70
N TYR A 271 11.59 -16.96 -3.69
CA TYR A 271 11.66 -16.47 -2.33
C TYR A 271 12.81 -17.13 -1.56
N ALA A 272 13.40 -16.38 -0.63
CA ALA A 272 14.48 -16.83 0.22
C ALA A 272 14.10 -16.65 1.70
N THR A 273 14.35 -17.65 2.54
CA THR A 273 14.06 -17.61 3.97
C THR A 273 15.00 -18.53 4.74
N GLN A 274 15.25 -18.20 6.01
CA GLN A 274 15.92 -19.08 6.97
C GLN A 274 14.90 -19.89 7.80
N GLU A 275 13.64 -19.46 7.82
CA GLU A 275 12.54 -20.07 8.58
C GLU A 275 11.54 -20.73 7.62
N VAL A 276 11.80 -21.98 7.25
CA VAL A 276 10.93 -22.77 6.37
C VAL A 276 9.55 -22.97 7.01
N SER A 277 9.51 -23.24 8.31
CA SER A 277 8.30 -23.48 9.10
C SER A 277 7.41 -22.26 9.28
N SER A 278 7.92 -21.07 9.00
CA SER A 278 7.19 -19.80 9.04
C SER A 278 6.54 -19.45 7.69
N VAL A 279 6.87 -20.16 6.60
CA VAL A 279 6.28 -19.96 5.28
C VAL A 279 4.92 -20.67 5.16
N HIS A 280 4.00 -20.06 4.43
CA HIS A 280 2.69 -20.63 4.15
C HIS A 280 2.78 -22.03 3.49
N PRO A 281 2.10 -23.08 4.03
CA PRO A 281 2.21 -24.45 3.54
C PRO A 281 1.87 -24.63 2.07
N ASN A 282 0.84 -23.94 1.56
CA ASN A 282 0.51 -24.00 0.14
C ASN A 282 1.58 -23.38 -0.76
N ILE A 283 2.34 -22.39 -0.28
CA ILE A 283 3.44 -21.83 -1.08
C ILE A 283 4.55 -22.87 -1.19
N LEU A 284 4.93 -23.50 -0.06
CA LEU A 284 5.89 -24.61 -0.06
C LEU A 284 5.44 -25.76 -0.97
N ALA A 285 4.17 -26.16 -0.88
CA ALA A 285 3.63 -27.26 -1.68
C ALA A 285 3.55 -26.98 -3.19
N ASN A 286 3.50 -25.70 -3.62
CA ASN A 286 3.54 -25.30 -5.04
C ASN A 286 4.95 -24.87 -5.48
N THR A 287 5.96 -25.04 -4.61
CA THR A 287 7.35 -24.72 -4.94
C THR A 287 7.99 -25.92 -5.61
N GLU A 288 8.33 -25.76 -6.88
CA GLU A 288 8.87 -26.84 -7.71
C GLU A 288 10.41 -26.89 -7.75
N ASN A 289 11.04 -25.74 -7.50
CA ASN A 289 12.50 -25.59 -7.51
C ASN A 289 12.99 -25.17 -6.13
N TRP A 290 13.89 -25.96 -5.56
CA TRP A 290 14.43 -25.78 -4.22
C TRP A 290 15.94 -25.70 -4.28
N PHE A 291 16.49 -24.72 -3.56
CA PHE A 291 17.92 -24.54 -3.34
C PHE A 291 18.11 -24.48 -1.83
N VAL A 292 18.65 -25.55 -1.25
CA VAL A 292 18.77 -25.71 0.19
C VAL A 292 20.24 -25.76 0.59
N SER A 293 20.72 -24.71 1.25
CA SER A 293 22.03 -24.67 1.89
C SER A 293 21.96 -25.17 3.35
N HIS A 294 22.99 -24.88 4.13
CA HIS A 294 23.01 -25.11 5.58
C HIS A 294 21.76 -24.57 6.29
N LEU A 295 21.15 -25.38 7.16
CA LEU A 295 20.12 -24.98 8.12
C LEU A 295 20.58 -25.37 9.52
N ASN A 296 20.64 -24.41 10.44
CA ASN A 296 21.15 -24.62 11.81
C ASN A 296 20.10 -25.14 12.81
N SER A 297 18.91 -25.49 12.35
CA SER A 297 17.75 -25.82 13.20
C SER A 297 17.15 -27.15 12.81
N GLU A 298 17.12 -28.11 13.75
CA GLU A 298 16.45 -29.39 13.56
C GLU A 298 14.95 -29.23 13.25
N LYS A 299 14.31 -28.19 13.79
CA LYS A 299 12.90 -27.90 13.54
C LYS A 299 12.68 -27.57 12.06
N GLU A 300 13.51 -26.70 11.49
CA GLU A 300 13.41 -26.31 10.08
C GLU A 300 13.75 -27.47 9.15
N ILE A 301 14.74 -28.29 9.52
CA ILE A 301 15.07 -29.52 8.77
C ILE A 301 13.91 -30.52 8.79
N LYS A 302 13.25 -30.71 9.94
CA LYS A 302 12.05 -31.57 10.04
C LYS A 302 10.90 -31.06 9.19
N GLU A 303 10.74 -29.74 9.06
CA GLU A 303 9.72 -29.17 8.18
C GLU A 303 10.08 -29.39 6.71
N LEU A 304 11.34 -29.12 6.33
CA LEU A 304 11.84 -29.34 4.98
C LEU A 304 11.78 -30.81 4.54
N ALA A 305 12.07 -31.75 5.46
CA ALA A 305 12.07 -33.19 5.21
C ALA A 305 10.71 -33.76 4.79
N LYS A 306 9.63 -32.98 4.88
CA LYS A 306 8.30 -33.33 4.37
C LYS A 306 8.19 -33.20 2.84
N PHE A 307 9.16 -32.55 2.19
CA PHE A 307 9.15 -32.27 0.76
C PHE A 307 10.24 -33.08 0.05
N TYR A 308 9.88 -33.76 -1.04
CA TYR A 308 10.79 -34.59 -1.83
C TYR A 308 11.63 -35.54 -0.95
N ASP A 309 12.86 -35.85 -1.39
CA ASP A 309 13.78 -36.74 -0.68
C ASP A 309 14.70 -35.97 0.29
N PHE A 310 14.29 -34.77 0.77
CA PHE A 310 15.12 -33.97 1.68
C PHE A 310 15.37 -34.66 3.02
N SER A 311 14.53 -35.62 3.41
CA SER A 311 14.75 -36.47 4.60
C SER A 311 16.14 -37.11 4.62
N ASP A 312 16.62 -37.58 3.46
CA ASP A 312 17.87 -38.33 3.34
C ASP A 312 19.09 -37.43 3.54
N PHE A 313 18.91 -36.12 3.34
CA PHE A 313 19.97 -35.11 3.47
C PHE A 313 19.97 -34.40 4.82
N SER A 314 19.01 -34.69 5.71
CA SER A 314 18.79 -33.99 6.98
C SER A 314 20.08 -33.78 7.81
N LYS A 315 20.85 -34.86 8.04
CA LYS A 315 22.11 -34.76 8.80
C LYS A 315 23.16 -33.88 8.12
N SER A 316 23.22 -33.94 6.79
CA SER A 316 24.22 -33.17 6.05
C SER A 316 23.84 -31.70 5.95
N LEU A 317 22.54 -31.39 5.83
CA LEU A 317 22.01 -30.02 5.87
C LEU A 317 22.24 -29.34 7.23
N LEU A 318 22.25 -30.12 8.33
CA LEU A 318 22.52 -29.63 9.68
C LEU A 318 24.00 -29.31 9.93
N CYS A 319 24.92 -30.03 9.29
CA CYS A 319 26.35 -29.98 9.61
C CYS A 319 27.20 -29.24 8.57
N SER A 320 26.77 -29.19 7.30
CA SER A 320 27.59 -28.65 6.22
C SER A 320 27.46 -27.13 6.16
N GLN A 321 28.53 -26.43 6.51
CA GLN A 321 28.62 -24.96 6.54
C GLN A 321 29.38 -24.38 5.33
N ASP A 322 29.66 -25.22 4.33
CA ASP A 322 30.45 -24.84 3.16
C ASP A 322 29.68 -23.79 2.33
N VAL A 323 30.27 -22.60 2.20
CA VAL A 323 29.64 -21.49 1.48
C VAL A 323 29.44 -21.85 0.02
N GLY A 324 28.22 -21.68 -0.48
CA GLY A 324 27.84 -22.03 -1.85
C GLY A 324 27.46 -23.51 -2.04
N PHE A 325 27.72 -24.39 -1.08
CA PHE A 325 27.28 -25.78 -1.21
C PHE A 325 25.78 -25.91 -0.92
N ALA A 326 25.03 -26.45 -1.87
CA ALA A 326 23.57 -26.52 -1.82
C ALA A 326 23.03 -27.85 -2.34
N ARG A 327 21.85 -28.24 -1.84
CA ARG A 327 21.05 -29.35 -2.37
C ARG A 327 19.98 -28.75 -3.23
N VAL A 328 19.99 -29.12 -4.50
CA VAL A 328 19.10 -28.55 -5.50
C VAL A 328 18.14 -29.61 -6.01
N LYS A 329 16.85 -29.30 -5.93
CA LYS A 329 15.79 -30.03 -6.61
C LYS A 329 15.16 -29.07 -7.61
N THR A 330 15.12 -29.44 -8.88
CA THR A 330 14.38 -28.68 -9.90
C THR A 330 13.20 -29.49 -10.39
N LEU A 331 12.23 -28.81 -11.02
CA LEU A 331 11.11 -29.47 -11.68
C LEU A 331 11.58 -30.47 -12.75
N SER A 332 12.67 -30.15 -13.45
CA SER A 332 13.21 -30.95 -14.54
C SER A 332 14.08 -32.12 -14.09
N SER A 333 14.53 -32.16 -12.83
CA SER A 333 15.37 -33.24 -12.30
C SER A 333 14.56 -34.13 -11.35
N PRO A 334 14.56 -35.46 -11.52
CA PRO A 334 13.87 -36.35 -10.58
C PRO A 334 14.56 -36.41 -9.21
N PHE A 335 15.87 -36.12 -9.14
CA PHE A 335 16.67 -36.28 -7.93
C PHE A 335 17.11 -34.94 -7.34
N VAL A 336 17.34 -34.94 -6.02
CA VAL A 336 18.05 -33.89 -5.30
C VAL A 336 19.55 -34.05 -5.59
N VAL A 337 20.18 -33.01 -6.13
CA VAL A 337 21.60 -33.02 -6.52
C VAL A 337 22.40 -32.05 -5.65
N PRO A 338 23.51 -32.48 -5.03
CA PRO A 338 24.43 -31.56 -4.37
C PRO A 338 25.23 -30.77 -5.42
N ILE A 339 25.28 -29.45 -5.27
CA ILE A 339 26.03 -28.54 -6.15
C ILE A 339 26.88 -27.57 -5.34
N GLN A 340 27.89 -27.00 -6.00
CA GLN A 340 28.63 -25.84 -5.52
C GLN A 340 28.20 -24.63 -6.36
N ILE A 341 27.59 -23.63 -5.71
CA ILE A 341 27.19 -22.38 -6.32
C ILE A 341 28.40 -21.45 -6.31
N ASP A 342 28.74 -20.92 -7.49
CA ASP A 342 29.82 -19.96 -7.63
C ASP A 342 29.47 -18.62 -7.00
N LYS A 343 30.48 -17.95 -6.46
CA LYS A 343 30.33 -16.61 -5.90
C LYS A 343 29.99 -15.63 -7.03
N PHE A 344 28.95 -14.83 -6.83
CA PHE A 344 28.58 -13.78 -7.78
C PHE A 344 29.72 -12.77 -8.00
N ASP A 345 30.15 -12.59 -9.25
CA ASP A 345 31.11 -11.58 -9.69
C ASP A 345 30.44 -10.62 -10.70
N PRO A 346 30.13 -9.37 -10.30
CA PRO A 346 29.46 -8.41 -11.19
C PRO A 346 30.32 -8.02 -12.39
N GLU A 347 31.65 -8.00 -12.27
CA GLU A 347 32.53 -7.63 -13.37
C GLU A 347 32.62 -8.75 -14.41
N GLN A 348 32.60 -10.01 -13.97
CA GLN A 348 32.47 -11.15 -14.87
C GLN A 348 31.17 -11.07 -15.67
N ILE A 349 30.03 -10.83 -15.01
CA ILE A 349 28.72 -10.74 -15.69
C ILE A 349 28.67 -9.58 -16.69
N LYS A 350 29.28 -8.43 -16.38
CA LYS A 350 29.38 -7.31 -17.33
C LYS A 350 30.20 -7.69 -18.57
N ARG A 351 31.33 -8.38 -18.39
CA ARG A 351 32.16 -8.86 -19.52
C ARG A 351 31.39 -9.80 -20.42
N GLU A 352 30.69 -10.77 -19.84
CA GLU A 352 29.88 -11.75 -20.59
C GLU A 352 28.76 -11.07 -21.40
N ARG A 353 28.09 -10.06 -20.83
CA ARG A 353 27.03 -9.31 -21.52
C ARG A 353 27.51 -8.38 -22.63
N THR A 354 28.75 -7.89 -22.55
CA THR A 354 29.32 -7.01 -23.59
C THR A 354 29.93 -7.83 -24.75
N SER A 355 30.12 -9.12 -24.52
CA SER A 355 30.69 -10.06 -25.50
C SER A 355 29.61 -10.81 -26.30
N GLN A 356 28.33 -10.61 -25.97
CA GLN A 356 27.13 -11.01 -26.73
C GLN A 356 26.59 -9.80 -27.47
#